data_AF-A0A1X1AUD9-F1
#
_entry.id   AF-A0A1X1AUD9-F1
#
_cell.length_a   1.000
_cell.length_b   1.000
_cell.length_c   1.000
_cell.angle_alpha   90.00
_cell.angle_beta   90.00
_cell.angle_gamma   90.00
#
_symmetry.space_group_name_H-M   'P 1'
#
loop_
_entity.id
_entity.type
_entity.pdbx_description
1 polymer ?
#
loop_
_entity_poly.entity_id
_entity_poly.type
_entity_poly.pdbx_seq_one_letter_code
_entity_poly.pdbx_strand_id
1 'polypeptide(L)'
;MTLRFIRAILILAALALGWYGLSQLWAMPRADQLSIIFWLAGGLIVHDALFAPACIALGYAAKRVLPQRWWPPALLAVTASLVVLILSLPVLLPRSPDKTPDNATILDRPYGVSVVIALTVIWLLAVSLILARRRRPAAASTQRE
;
A
#
# COMPACT_ATOMS: atom_id res chain seq x y z
N MET A 1 10.63 -33.69 1.37
CA MET A 1 9.83 -33.94 0.15
C MET A 1 8.72 -32.91 -0.05
N THR A 2 7.94 -32.57 0.97
CA THR A 2 6.85 -31.57 0.95
C THR A 2 7.25 -30.21 0.36
N LEU A 3 8.37 -29.62 0.78
CA LEU A 3 8.81 -28.31 0.28
C LEU A 3 9.15 -28.32 -1.23
N ARG A 4 9.66 -29.44 -1.75
CA ARG A 4 9.95 -29.59 -3.19
C ARG A 4 8.67 -29.71 -4.01
N PHE A 5 7.68 -30.43 -3.49
CA PHE A 5 6.35 -30.52 -4.10
C PHE A 5 5.64 -29.17 -4.11
N ILE A 6 5.62 -28.45 -2.98
CA ILE A 6 5.03 -27.11 -2.90
C ILE A 6 5.70 -26.17 -3.90
N ARG A 7 7.03 -26.16 -3.99
CA ARG A 7 7.75 -25.35 -4.98
C ARG A 7 7.39 -25.72 -6.41
N ALA A 8 7.33 -27.01 -6.74
CA ALA A 8 6.96 -27.46 -8.07
C ALA A 8 5.53 -27.01 -8.43
N ILE A 9 4.58 -27.15 -7.51
CA ILE A 9 3.20 -26.67 -7.69
C ILE A 9 3.18 -25.16 -7.90
N LEU A 10 3.89 -24.38 -7.09
CA LEU A 10 3.95 -22.92 -7.23
C LEU A 10 4.57 -22.49 -8.57
N ILE A 11 5.62 -23.18 -9.03
CA ILE A 11 6.25 -22.90 -10.33
C ILE A 11 5.27 -23.22 -11.47
N LEU A 12 4.64 -24.39 -11.44
CA LEU A 12 3.65 -24.78 -12.45
C LEU A 12 2.46 -23.82 -12.47
N ALA A 13 1.96 -23.42 -11.31
CA ALA A 13 0.89 -22.44 -11.19
C ALA A 13 1.32 -21.07 -11.75
N ALA A 14 2.52 -20.59 -11.42
CA ALA A 14 3.04 -19.33 -11.94
C ALA A 14 3.19 -19.36 -13.47
N LEU A 15 3.71 -20.46 -14.04
CA LEU A 15 3.84 -20.62 -15.48
C LEU A 15 2.47 -20.69 -16.16
N ALA A 16 1.52 -21.44 -15.62
CA ALA A 16 0.17 -21.56 -16.16
C ALA A 16 -0.56 -20.21 -16.15
N LEU A 17 -0.51 -19.49 -15.02
CA LEU A 17 -1.12 -18.15 -14.90
C LEU A 17 -0.43 -17.12 -15.79
N GLY A 18 0.91 -17.15 -15.85
CA GLY A 18 1.69 -16.27 -16.72
C GLY A 18 1.37 -16.50 -18.19
N TRP A 19 1.30 -17.76 -18.62
CA TRP A 19 0.92 -18.12 -19.98
C TRP A 19 -0.51 -17.69 -20.30
N TYR A 20 -1.46 -17.95 -19.39
CA TYR A 20 -2.84 -17.54 -19.55
C TYR A 20 -2.94 -16.00 -19.72
N GLY A 21 -2.31 -15.24 -18.82
CA GLY A 21 -2.28 -13.77 -18.93
C GLY A 21 -1.66 -13.28 -20.24
N LEU A 22 -0.55 -13.90 -20.69
CA LEU A 22 0.11 -13.53 -21.93
C LEU A 22 -0.75 -13.85 -23.17
N SER A 23 -1.48 -14.96 -23.15
CA SER A 23 -2.41 -15.32 -24.23
C SER A 23 -3.57 -14.33 -24.34
N GLN A 24 -4.09 -13.83 -23.21
CA GLN A 24 -5.11 -12.78 -23.21
C GLN A 24 -4.55 -11.46 -23.77
N LEU A 25 -3.35 -11.08 -23.32
CA LEU A 25 -2.63 -9.90 -23.84
C LEU A 25 -2.44 -9.96 -25.36
N TRP A 26 -2.08 -11.13 -25.90
CA TRP A 26 -1.86 -11.31 -27.33
C TRP A 26 -3.13 -11.14 -28.17
N ALA A 27 -4.28 -11.47 -27.60
CA ALA A 27 -5.58 -11.31 -28.24
C ALA A 27 -6.10 -9.85 -28.21
N MET A 28 -5.48 -8.96 -27.43
CA MET A 28 -5.91 -7.56 -27.33
C MET A 28 -5.47 -6.71 -28.54
N PRO A 29 -6.20 -5.62 -28.85
CA PRO A 29 -5.75 -4.61 -29.80
C PRO A 29 -4.36 -4.05 -29.44
N ARG A 30 -3.57 -3.69 -30.46
CA ARG A 30 -2.21 -3.13 -30.26
C ARG A 30 -2.19 -1.90 -29.35
N ALA A 31 -3.21 -1.05 -29.42
CA ALA A 31 -3.30 0.14 -28.57
C ALA A 31 -3.34 -0.22 -27.08
N ASP A 32 -4.08 -1.27 -26.72
CA ASP A 32 -4.22 -1.73 -25.34
C ASP A 32 -2.93 -2.41 -24.86
N GLN A 33 -2.28 -3.19 -25.73
CA GLN A 33 -0.97 -3.79 -25.44
C GLN A 33 0.08 -2.71 -25.12
N LEU A 34 0.16 -1.67 -25.94
CA LEU A 34 1.07 -0.54 -25.71
C LEU A 34 0.71 0.21 -24.42
N SER A 35 -0.58 0.44 -24.17
CA SER A 35 -1.05 1.06 -22.92
C SER A 35 -0.59 0.29 -21.69
N ILE A 36 -0.70 -1.04 -21.71
CA ILE A 36 -0.23 -1.92 -20.62
C ILE A 36 1.29 -1.81 -20.45
N ILE A 37 2.05 -1.85 -21.54
CA ILE A 37 3.52 -1.69 -21.48
C ILE A 37 3.90 -0.33 -20.88
N PHE A 38 3.26 0.75 -21.31
CA PHE A 38 3.50 2.09 -20.75
C PHE A 38 3.12 2.17 -19.27
N TRP A 39 2.03 1.54 -18.85
CA TRP A 39 1.65 1.50 -17.44
C TRP A 39 2.64 0.69 -16.59
N LEU A 40 3.08 -0.47 -17.07
CA LEU A 40 4.05 -1.30 -16.36
C LEU A 40 5.41 -0.63 -16.27
N ALA A 41 5.95 -0.15 -17.40
CA ALA A 41 7.24 0.51 -17.43
C ALA A 41 7.20 1.87 -16.71
N GLY A 42 6.20 2.69 -16.99
CA GLY A 42 6.02 3.99 -16.36
C GLY A 42 5.78 3.86 -14.86
N GLY A 43 4.93 2.91 -14.44
CA GLY A 43 4.69 2.61 -13.03
C GLY A 43 5.97 2.17 -12.30
N LEU A 44 6.77 1.28 -12.90
CA LEU A 44 8.04 0.85 -12.33
C LEU A 44 9.03 2.01 -12.21
N ILE A 45 9.18 2.81 -13.26
CA ILE A 45 10.08 3.97 -13.27
C ILE A 45 9.67 4.97 -12.20
N VAL A 46 8.38 5.34 -12.13
CA VAL A 46 7.86 6.27 -11.11
C VAL A 46 8.07 5.70 -9.70
N HIS A 47 7.83 4.41 -9.50
CA HIS A 47 8.04 3.76 -8.21
C HIS A 47 9.51 3.81 -7.78
N ASP A 48 10.44 3.39 -8.64
CA ASP A 48 11.84 3.27 -8.25
C ASP A 48 12.59 4.61 -8.27
N ALA A 49 12.23 5.52 -9.18
CA ALA A 49 12.89 6.80 -9.32
C ALA A 49 12.33 7.90 -8.40
N LEU A 50 11.05 7.81 -8.01
CA LEU A 50 10.41 8.84 -7.18
C LEU A 50 9.97 8.30 -5.83
N PHE A 51 9.21 7.20 -5.81
CA PHE A 51 8.61 6.71 -4.58
C PHE A 51 9.65 6.14 -3.61
N ALA A 52 10.56 5.29 -4.08
CA ALA A 52 11.62 4.73 -3.24
C ALA A 52 12.54 5.82 -2.66
N PRO A 53 13.05 6.81 -3.43
CA PRO A 53 13.81 7.93 -2.87
C PRO A 53 13.01 8.78 -1.88
N ALA A 54 11.73 9.04 -2.15
CA ALA A 54 10.86 9.77 -1.23
C ALA A 54 10.69 9.01 0.10
N CYS A 55 10.47 7.69 0.06
CA CYS A 55 10.40 6.86 1.26
C CYS A 55 11.73 6.88 2.05
N ILE A 56 12.88 6.84 1.37
CA ILE A 56 14.20 6.95 2.00
C ILE A 56 14.36 8.31 2.67
N ALA A 57 14.02 9.40 1.97
CA ALA A 57 14.13 10.76 2.49
C ALA A 57 13.21 10.98 3.72
N LEU A 58 11.96 10.52 3.65
CA LEU A 58 11.01 10.58 4.75
C LEU A 58 11.47 9.75 5.95
N GLY A 59 11.95 8.52 5.70
CA GLY A 59 12.52 7.68 6.74
C GLY A 59 13.75 8.33 7.38
N TYR A 60 14.63 8.94 6.59
CA TYR A 60 15.79 9.66 7.10
C TYR A 60 15.40 10.87 7.94
N ALA A 61 14.47 11.70 7.45
CA ALA A 61 13.95 12.86 8.18
C ALA A 61 13.28 12.45 9.50
N ALA A 62 12.48 11.37 9.48
CA ALA A 62 11.82 10.86 10.68
C ALA A 62 12.82 10.42 11.78
N LYS A 63 14.04 10.00 11.43
CA LYS A 63 15.07 9.64 12.44
C LYS A 63 15.58 10.87 13.17
N ARG A 64 15.55 12.04 12.53
CA ARG A 64 15.99 13.31 13.12
C ARG A 64 14.91 13.97 13.97
N VAL A 65 13.63 13.68 13.70
CA VAL A 65 12.49 14.35 14.32
C VAL A 65 11.82 13.51 15.42
N LEU A 66 11.71 12.19 15.24
CA LEU A 66 10.98 11.32 16.17
C LEU A 66 11.90 10.49 17.07
N PRO A 67 11.53 10.29 18.35
CA PRO A 67 12.18 9.31 19.21
C PRO A 67 12.08 7.89 18.64
N GLN A 68 13.15 7.10 18.79
CA GLN A 68 13.24 5.72 18.28
C GLN A 68 12.07 4.82 18.74
N ARG A 69 11.48 5.10 19.90
CA ARG A 69 10.34 4.34 20.44
C ARG A 69 9.03 4.56 19.67
N TRP A 70 8.89 5.69 18.97
CA TRP A 70 7.67 6.04 18.23
C TRP A 70 7.69 5.53 16.79
N TRP A 71 8.87 5.10 16.31
CA TRP A 71 9.10 4.67 14.93
C TRP A 71 8.18 3.55 14.46
N PRO A 72 8.09 2.39 15.15
CA PRO A 72 7.28 1.28 14.66
C PRO A 72 5.79 1.62 14.46
N PRO A 73 5.06 2.22 15.43
CA PRO A 73 3.67 2.58 15.24
C PRO A 73 3.48 3.73 14.22
N ALA A 74 4.41 4.68 14.14
CA ALA A 74 4.34 5.76 13.16
C ALA A 74 4.52 5.25 11.73
N LEU A 75 5.47 4.33 11.50
CA LEU A 75 5.69 3.73 10.18
C LEU A 75 4.46 2.94 9.72
N LEU A 76 3.85 2.15 10.62
CA LEU A 76 2.61 1.44 10.32
C LEU A 76 1.47 2.40 9.95
N ALA A 77 1.29 3.49 10.70
CA ALA A 77 0.25 4.48 10.43
C ALA A 77 0.43 5.17 9.08
N VAL A 78 1.67 5.57 8.76
CA VAL A 78 2.00 6.22 7.48
C VAL A 78 1.77 5.27 6.32
N THR A 79 2.26 4.02 6.40
CA THR A 79 2.08 3.03 5.34
C THR A 79 0.60 2.69 5.13
N ALA A 80 -0.16 2.47 6.22
CA ALA A 80 -1.60 2.22 6.13
C ALA A 80 -2.36 3.43 5.53
N SER A 81 -2.01 4.64 5.95
CA SER A 81 -2.60 5.88 5.41
C SER A 81 -2.34 6.01 3.91
N LEU A 82 -1.12 5.71 3.47
CA LEU A 82 -0.73 5.77 2.07
C LEU A 82 -1.51 4.77 1.22
N VAL A 83 -1.69 3.54 1.70
CA VAL A 83 -2.53 2.53 1.04
C VAL A 83 -3.98 3.01 0.94
N VAL A 84 -4.56 3.52 2.03
CA VAL A 84 -5.93 4.05 2.03
C VAL A 84 -6.07 5.18 1.02
N LEU A 85 -5.13 6.13 0.99
CA LEU A 85 -5.17 7.27 0.08
C LEU A 85 -5.07 6.81 -1.38
N ILE A 86 -4.11 5.95 -1.72
CA ILE A 86 -3.93 5.43 -3.09
C ILE A 86 -5.17 4.69 -3.56
N LEU A 87 -5.71 3.78 -2.74
CA LEU A 87 -6.89 3.00 -3.09
C LEU A 87 -8.16 3.86 -3.16
N SER A 88 -8.17 5.03 -2.53
CA SER A 88 -9.29 5.96 -2.58
C SER A 88 -9.23 6.92 -3.78
N LEU A 89 -8.11 7.01 -4.50
CA LEU A 89 -8.00 7.89 -5.68
C LEU A 89 -9.12 7.67 -6.72
N PRO A 90 -9.50 6.44 -7.10
CA PRO A 90 -10.55 6.21 -8.11
C PRO A 90 -11.95 6.69 -7.72
N VAL A 91 -12.19 6.92 -6.43
CA VAL A 91 -13.48 7.40 -5.90
C VAL A 91 -13.43 8.87 -5.48
N LEU A 92 -12.25 9.40 -5.18
CA LEU A 92 -12.07 10.80 -4.78
C LEU A 92 -11.76 11.73 -5.97
N LEU A 93 -11.06 11.25 -6.99
CA LEU A 93 -10.71 12.07 -8.14
C LEU A 93 -11.92 12.27 -9.06
N PRO A 94 -12.12 13.48 -9.61
CA PRO A 94 -13.16 13.72 -10.60
C PRO A 94 -13.01 12.79 -11.80
N ARG A 95 -14.12 12.20 -12.24
CA ARG A 95 -14.15 11.45 -13.51
C ARG A 95 -14.27 12.42 -14.67
N SER A 96 -13.70 12.03 -15.81
CA SER A 96 -13.98 12.71 -17.08
C SER A 96 -15.50 12.73 -17.31
N PRO A 97 -16.08 13.82 -17.83
CA PRO A 97 -17.53 13.95 -18.05
C PRO A 97 -18.11 12.76 -18.80
N ASP A 98 -17.38 12.26 -19.80
CA ASP A 98 -17.76 11.16 -20.69
C ASP A 98 -17.69 9.76 -20.05
N LYS A 99 -17.22 9.68 -18.79
CA LYS A 99 -17.05 8.45 -18.01
C LYS A 99 -17.86 8.47 -16.73
N THR A 100 -18.92 9.28 -16.69
CA THR A 100 -19.87 9.26 -15.58
C THR A 100 -20.68 7.97 -15.65
N PRO A 101 -20.80 7.21 -14.55
CA PRO A 101 -21.60 6.00 -14.56
C PRO A 101 -23.08 6.35 -14.75
N ASP A 102 -23.76 5.63 -15.65
CA ASP A 102 -25.22 5.76 -15.85
C ASP A 102 -26.04 5.32 -14.62
N ASN A 103 -25.38 4.69 -13.64
CA ASN A 103 -26.00 4.25 -12.40
C ASN A 103 -25.59 5.15 -11.22
N ALA A 104 -26.59 5.87 -10.69
CA ALA A 104 -26.45 6.77 -9.55
C ALA A 104 -26.00 6.09 -8.24
N THR A 105 -26.11 4.76 -8.10
CA THR A 105 -25.71 4.05 -6.86
C THR A 105 -24.23 3.67 -6.81
N ILE A 106 -23.46 3.83 -7.89
CA ILE A 106 -22.04 3.43 -7.93
C ILE A 106 -21.16 4.31 -7.04
N LEU A 107 -21.55 5.56 -6.80
CA LEU A 107 -20.78 6.52 -6.01
C LEU A 107 -21.68 7.37 -5.08
N ASP A 108 -22.71 6.75 -4.52
CA ASP A 108 -23.73 7.41 -3.70
C ASP A 108 -23.26 7.76 -2.27
N ARG A 109 -22.10 7.26 -1.86
CA ARG A 109 -21.56 7.47 -0.51
C ARG A 109 -20.61 8.67 -0.42
N PRO A 110 -20.54 9.34 0.74
CA PRO A 110 -19.57 10.40 0.99
C PRO A 110 -18.16 9.79 1.22
N TYR A 111 -17.50 9.31 0.17
CA TYR A 111 -16.19 8.64 0.26
C TYR A 111 -15.12 9.50 0.95
N GLY A 112 -15.17 10.82 0.76
CA GLY A 112 -14.27 11.74 1.47
C GLY A 112 -14.37 11.60 3.00
N VAL A 113 -15.60 11.50 3.53
CA VAL A 113 -15.83 11.29 4.96
C VAL A 113 -15.30 9.93 5.41
N SER A 114 -15.56 8.87 4.64
CA SER A 114 -15.05 7.53 4.95
C SER A 114 -13.53 7.47 5.01
N VAL A 115 -12.83 8.19 4.10
CA VAL A 115 -11.37 8.28 4.10
C VAL A 115 -10.86 9.01 5.33
N VAL A 116 -11.47 10.15 5.69
CA VAL A 116 -11.10 10.90 6.90
C VAL A 116 -11.29 10.05 8.15
N ILE A 117 -12.40 9.31 8.24
CA ILE A 117 -12.66 8.39 9.35
C ILE A 117 -11.58 7.30 9.41
N ALA A 118 -11.26 6.66 8.28
CA ALA A 118 -10.24 5.61 8.22
C ALA A 118 -8.86 6.11 8.67
N LEU A 119 -8.44 7.28 8.16
CA LEU A 119 -7.19 7.92 8.57
C LEU A 119 -7.19 8.25 10.06
N THR A 120 -8.31 8.77 10.58
CA THR A 120 -8.46 9.11 12.00
C THR A 120 -8.28 7.86 12.86
N VAL A 121 -8.93 6.74 12.52
CA VAL A 121 -8.79 5.46 13.24
C VAL A 121 -7.35 4.96 13.22
N ILE A 122 -6.68 4.99 12.06
CA ILE A 122 -5.27 4.57 11.92
C ILE A 122 -4.37 5.35 12.88
N TRP A 123 -4.49 6.68 12.90
CA TRP A 123 -3.65 7.53 13.74
C TRP A 123 -4.00 7.43 15.23
N LEU A 124 -5.28 7.29 15.58
CA LEU A 124 -5.71 7.04 16.96
C LEU A 124 -5.09 5.75 17.50
N LEU A 125 -5.07 4.67 16.72
CA LEU A 125 -4.44 3.41 17.10
C LEU A 125 -2.93 3.57 17.28
N ALA A 126 -2.26 4.26 16.36
CA ALA A 126 -0.82 4.48 16.47
C ALA A 126 -0.44 5.32 17.70
N VAL A 127 -1.16 6.41 17.96
CA VAL A 127 -0.99 7.22 19.17
C VAL A 127 -1.26 6.39 20.43
N SER A 128 -2.33 5.60 20.44
CA SER A 128 -2.65 4.70 21.57
C SER A 128 -1.52 3.71 21.86
N LEU A 129 -0.92 3.12 20.83
CA LEU A 129 0.24 2.22 20.98
C LEU A 129 1.48 2.95 21.53
N ILE A 130 1.74 4.18 21.08
CA ILE A 130 2.83 5.00 21.59
C ILE A 130 2.62 5.29 23.08
N LEU A 131 1.41 5.72 23.47
CA LEU A 131 1.07 6.04 24.85
C LEU A 131 1.14 4.80 25.75
N ALA A 132 0.62 3.65 25.29
CA ALA A 132 0.68 2.40 26.05
C ALA A 132 2.13 1.94 26.29
N ARG A 133 3.02 2.11 25.31
CA ARG A 133 4.45 1.78 25.44
C ARG A 133 5.21 2.71 26.38
N ARG A 134 4.80 3.98 26.50
CA ARG A 134 5.38 4.90 27.49
C ARG A 134 5.04 4.51 28.93
N ARG A 135 3.89 3.88 29.15
CA ARG A 135 3.39 3.51 30.48
C ARG A 135 3.97 2.21 31.02
N ARG A 136 4.73 1.44 30.23
CA ARG A 136 5.44 0.24 30.73
C ARG A 136 6.72 0.70 31.46
N PRO A 137 6.79 0.61 32.80
CA PRO A 137 8.03 0.84 33.52
C PRO A 137 9.05 -0.21 33.06
N ALA A 138 10.33 0.16 33.04
CA ALA A 138 11.43 -0.80 32.86
C ALA A 138 11.45 -1.77 34.05
N ALA A 139 10.62 -2.81 34.00
CA ALA A 139 10.68 -3.89 34.97
C ALA A 139 11.92 -4.75 34.66
N ALA A 140 12.78 -4.88 35.69
CA ALA A 140 13.91 -5.80 35.82
C ALA A 140 15.24 -5.43 35.12
N SER A 141 16.00 -4.52 35.74
CA SER A 141 17.47 -4.48 35.60
C SER A 141 18.19 -4.39 36.95
N THR A 142 17.65 -5.02 38.02
CA THR A 142 18.22 -4.90 39.39
C THR A 142 18.27 -6.23 40.16
N GLN A 143 18.19 -7.40 39.52
CA GLN A 143 18.46 -8.66 40.24
C GLN A 143 19.18 -9.69 39.37
N ARG A 144 20.51 -9.58 39.35
CA ARG A 144 21.50 -10.67 39.33
C ARG A 144 22.89 -10.03 39.22
N GLU A 145 23.35 -9.54 40.36
CA GLU A 145 24.76 -9.72 40.75
C GLU A 145 25.04 -11.22 40.92
#